data_AF-A0A6N9TUV9-F1
#
_entry.id   AF-A0A6N9TUV9-F1
#
_cell.length_a   1.000
_cell.length_b   1.000
_cell.length_c   1.000
_cell.angle_alpha   90.00
_cell.angle_beta   90.00
_cell.angle_gamma   90.00
#
_symmetry.space_group_name_H-M   'P 1'
#
loop_
_entity.id
_entity.type
_entity.pdbx_description
1 polymer ?
#
loop_
_entity_poly.entity_id
_entity_poly.type
_entity_poly.pdbx_seq_one_letter_code
_entity_poly.pdbx_strand_id
1 'polypeptide(L)'
;MKYPEPFDLGALRTYSLHDRPSKVGLGDFARPLSAGMRVADLLAALPRQLAAEDLRAAAAAVAAAVRGGRPVLLAMGAHVIKVGLNPVLIDLMHRGILSGIALNGAGIVHDAEIAMAGRTSEDVAAVLGEGQFGAARETGEFLNEAVRRAAAEGKG
;
A
#
# COMPACT_ATOMS: atom_id res chain seq x y z
N MET A 1 19.69 16.48 -40.05
CA MET A 1 18.92 15.22 -39.98
C MET A 1 17.70 15.38 -40.88
N LYS A 2 17.48 14.47 -41.85
CA LYS A 2 16.26 14.44 -42.66
C LYS A 2 15.19 13.67 -41.88
N TYR A 3 14.03 14.28 -41.66
CA TYR A 3 12.87 13.55 -41.15
C TYR A 3 12.41 12.54 -42.20
N PRO A 4 11.90 11.37 -41.78
CA PRO A 4 11.32 10.40 -42.71
C PRO A 4 10.09 10.98 -43.40
N GLU A 5 9.80 10.44 -44.59
CA GLU A 5 8.58 10.76 -45.34
C GLU A 5 7.34 10.34 -44.52
N PRO A 6 6.26 11.16 -44.50
CA PRO A 6 5.01 10.81 -43.83
C PRO A 6 4.37 9.53 -44.36
N PHE A 7 3.60 8.84 -43.50
CA PHE A 7 2.83 7.67 -43.89
C PHE A 7 1.69 8.04 -44.88
N ASP A 8 1.48 7.21 -45.90
CA ASP A 8 0.30 7.28 -46.77
C ASP A 8 -0.95 6.76 -46.01
N LEU A 9 -1.93 7.65 -45.84
CA LEU A 9 -3.18 7.37 -45.13
C LEU A 9 -4.35 7.07 -46.07
N GLY A 10 -4.14 6.96 -47.38
CA GLY A 10 -5.22 6.80 -48.38
C GLY A 10 -6.08 5.54 -48.21
N ALA A 11 -5.56 4.50 -47.56
CA ALA A 11 -6.29 3.27 -47.26
C ALA A 11 -6.99 3.28 -45.88
N LEU A 12 -6.83 4.34 -45.07
CA LEU A 12 -7.42 4.42 -43.74
C LEU A 12 -8.95 4.53 -43.83
N ARG A 13 -9.66 3.60 -43.20
CA ARG A 13 -11.11 3.65 -43.04
C ARG A 13 -11.46 4.11 -41.64
N THR A 14 -12.25 5.18 -41.55
CA THR A 14 -12.79 5.68 -40.29
C THR A 14 -14.18 5.09 -40.02
N TYR A 15 -14.64 5.17 -38.77
CA TYR A 15 -15.98 4.74 -38.36
C TYR A 15 -16.57 5.75 -37.37
N SER A 16 -17.89 5.75 -37.21
CA SER A 16 -18.58 6.67 -36.29
C SER A 16 -18.32 6.28 -34.84
N LEU A 17 -18.07 7.28 -33.99
CA LEU A 17 -17.98 7.08 -32.54
C LEU A 17 -19.28 6.50 -31.96
N HIS A 18 -20.44 6.81 -32.56
CA HIS A 18 -21.75 6.35 -32.10
C HIS A 18 -21.97 4.85 -32.29
N ASP A 19 -21.24 4.24 -33.25
CA ASP A 19 -21.37 2.81 -33.55
C ASP A 19 -20.36 1.95 -32.76
N ARG A 20 -19.43 2.60 -32.05
CA ARG A 20 -18.36 1.93 -31.29
C ARG A 20 -18.77 1.68 -29.84
N PRO A 21 -18.77 0.43 -29.37
CA PRO A 21 -18.89 0.13 -27.94
C PRO A 21 -17.80 0.87 -27.15
N SER A 22 -18.21 1.62 -26.13
CA SER A 22 -17.30 2.39 -25.27
C SER A 22 -17.37 1.87 -23.85
N LYS A 23 -16.21 1.71 -23.21
CA LYS A 23 -16.09 1.14 -21.85
C LYS A 23 -16.46 2.13 -20.74
N VAL A 24 -16.54 3.42 -21.07
CA VAL A 24 -16.64 4.51 -20.12
C VAL A 24 -17.78 5.43 -20.53
N GLY A 25 -18.63 5.77 -19.57
CA GLY A 25 -19.69 6.76 -19.74
C GLY A 25 -19.61 7.90 -18.73
N LEU A 26 -20.47 8.90 -18.91
CA LEU A 26 -20.60 10.03 -17.97
C LEU A 26 -20.90 9.59 -16.54
N GLY A 27 -21.57 8.44 -16.37
CA GLY A 27 -21.85 7.88 -15.06
C GLY A 27 -20.59 7.53 -14.28
N ASP A 28 -19.50 7.19 -14.96
CA ASP A 28 -18.24 6.74 -14.34
C ASP A 28 -17.32 7.90 -13.98
N PHE A 29 -17.74 9.12 -14.27
CA PHE A 29 -16.96 10.31 -14.02
C PHE A 29 -16.96 10.64 -12.53
N ALA A 30 -15.88 11.32 -12.13
CA ALA A 30 -15.79 11.90 -10.80
C ALA A 30 -16.83 13.02 -10.61
N ARG A 31 -17.18 13.29 -9.35
CA ARG A 31 -17.98 14.46 -8.98
C ARG A 31 -17.07 15.58 -8.44
N PRO A 32 -17.41 16.86 -8.66
CA PRO A 32 -16.63 17.97 -8.12
C PRO A 32 -16.51 17.93 -6.59
N LEU A 33 -15.35 18.36 -6.08
CA LEU A 33 -15.12 18.51 -4.65
C LEU A 33 -15.78 19.79 -4.13
N SER A 34 -16.18 19.77 -2.86
CA SER A 34 -16.75 20.93 -2.17
C SER A 34 -16.10 21.13 -0.80
N ALA A 35 -16.05 22.38 -0.34
CA ALA A 35 -15.56 22.69 0.99
C ALA A 35 -16.43 22.02 2.06
N GLY A 36 -15.80 21.42 3.08
CA GLY A 36 -16.50 20.71 4.16
C GLY A 36 -16.96 19.28 3.81
N MET A 37 -16.59 18.76 2.63
CA MET A 37 -16.91 17.40 2.23
C MET A 37 -16.32 16.37 3.21
N ARG A 38 -17.11 15.34 3.57
CA ARG A 38 -16.62 14.26 4.42
C ARG A 38 -15.73 13.33 3.60
N VAL A 39 -14.83 12.59 4.26
CA VAL A 39 -13.99 11.58 3.60
C VAL A 39 -14.82 10.54 2.84
N ALA A 40 -15.97 10.13 3.40
CA ALA A 40 -16.88 9.21 2.73
C ALA A 40 -17.44 9.78 1.42
N ASP A 41 -17.78 11.07 1.40
CA ASP A 41 -18.30 11.76 0.23
C ASP A 41 -17.21 11.93 -0.84
N LEU A 42 -15.96 12.19 -0.42
CA LEU A 42 -14.79 12.21 -1.30
C LEU A 42 -14.59 10.85 -1.98
N LEU A 43 -14.57 9.75 -1.22
CA LEU A 43 -14.42 8.39 -1.77
C LEU A 43 -15.57 8.01 -2.70
N ALA A 44 -16.78 8.51 -2.44
CA ALA A 44 -17.94 8.34 -3.31
C ALA A 44 -17.94 9.30 -4.52
N ALA A 45 -17.09 10.32 -4.54
CA ALA A 45 -16.94 11.26 -5.65
C ALA A 45 -15.83 10.85 -6.63
N LEU A 46 -14.97 9.89 -6.26
CA LEU A 46 -13.98 9.32 -7.17
C LEU A 46 -14.63 8.69 -8.41
N PRO A 47 -13.95 8.68 -9.57
CA PRO A 47 -14.47 8.02 -10.77
C PRO A 47 -14.61 6.51 -10.53
N ARG A 48 -15.58 5.87 -11.18
CA ARG A 48 -15.79 4.42 -11.05
C ARG A 48 -14.92 3.65 -12.05
N GLN A 49 -13.62 3.88 -11.98
CA GLN A 49 -12.65 3.31 -12.91
C GLN A 49 -11.28 3.07 -12.27
N LEU A 50 -10.58 2.06 -12.78
CA LEU A 50 -9.20 1.75 -12.44
C LEU A 50 -9.02 1.66 -10.91
N ALA A 51 -7.93 2.25 -10.40
CA ALA A 51 -7.57 2.21 -8.98
C ALA A 51 -8.65 2.76 -8.03
N ALA A 52 -9.51 3.67 -8.49
CA ALA A 52 -10.61 4.15 -7.67
C ALA A 52 -11.68 3.07 -7.46
N GLU A 53 -11.95 2.24 -8.46
CA GLU A 53 -12.83 1.08 -8.32
C GLU A 53 -12.15 0.00 -7.46
N ASP A 54 -10.85 -0.27 -7.67
CA ASP A 54 -10.09 -1.23 -6.87
C ASP A 54 -10.09 -0.87 -5.37
N LEU A 55 -9.90 0.42 -5.06
CA LEU A 55 -9.95 0.92 -3.68
C LEU A 55 -11.32 0.68 -3.04
N ARG A 56 -12.40 0.95 -3.77
CA ARG A 56 -13.78 0.77 -3.28
C ARG A 56 -14.09 -0.70 -3.09
N ALA A 57 -13.68 -1.55 -4.03
CA ALA A 57 -13.86 -2.99 -3.96
C ALA A 57 -13.10 -3.58 -2.76
N ALA A 58 -11.83 -3.19 -2.55
CA ALA A 58 -11.03 -3.63 -1.41
C ALA A 58 -11.66 -3.20 -0.07
N ALA A 59 -12.06 -1.92 0.05
CA ALA A 59 -12.72 -1.41 1.26
C ALA A 59 -14.04 -2.14 1.55
N ALA A 60 -14.85 -2.39 0.52
CA ALA A 60 -16.12 -3.11 0.66
C ALA A 60 -15.90 -4.57 1.08
N ALA A 61 -14.91 -5.25 0.51
CA ALA A 61 -14.57 -6.63 0.85
C ALA A 61 -14.10 -6.76 2.31
N VAL A 62 -13.21 -5.88 2.76
CA VAL A 62 -12.77 -5.83 4.18
C VAL A 62 -13.95 -5.59 5.10
N ALA A 63 -14.79 -4.60 4.79
CA ALA A 63 -15.93 -4.26 5.63
C ALA A 63 -16.97 -5.40 5.68
N ALA A 64 -17.19 -6.12 4.58
CA ALA A 64 -18.05 -7.29 4.54
C ALA A 64 -17.48 -8.45 5.37
N ALA A 65 -16.17 -8.71 5.29
CA ALA A 65 -15.51 -9.73 6.11
C ALA A 65 -15.67 -9.44 7.61
N VAL A 66 -15.38 -8.20 8.04
CA VAL A 66 -15.52 -7.77 9.44
C VAL A 66 -16.97 -7.90 9.92
N ARG A 67 -17.95 -7.40 9.16
CA ARG A 67 -19.37 -7.53 9.53
C ARG A 67 -19.86 -8.98 9.59
N GLY A 68 -19.27 -9.85 8.78
CA GLY A 68 -19.55 -11.28 8.78
C GLY A 68 -18.79 -12.07 9.86
N GLY A 69 -18.03 -11.41 10.74
CA GLY A 69 -17.24 -12.08 11.78
C GLY A 69 -16.06 -12.91 11.23
N ARG A 70 -15.56 -12.56 10.03
CA ARG A 70 -14.46 -13.27 9.37
C ARG A 70 -13.14 -12.56 9.64
N PRO A 71 -12.03 -13.29 9.84
CA PRO A 71 -10.73 -12.67 10.08
C PRO A 71 -10.23 -11.91 8.84
N VAL A 72 -9.50 -10.83 9.08
CA VAL A 72 -8.82 -10.03 8.04
C VAL A 72 -7.33 -10.00 8.36
N LEU A 73 -6.52 -10.51 7.44
CA LEU A 73 -5.06 -10.50 7.55
C LEU A 73 -4.48 -9.46 6.59
N LEU A 74 -3.63 -8.57 7.10
CA LEU A 74 -2.88 -7.61 6.28
C LEU A 74 -1.50 -8.17 5.96
N ALA A 75 -1.27 -8.54 4.70
CA ALA A 75 0.06 -8.85 4.20
C ALA A 75 0.71 -7.59 3.63
N MET A 76 1.87 -7.18 4.15
CA MET A 76 2.53 -5.95 3.74
C MET A 76 4.06 -6.02 3.84
N GLY A 77 4.74 -5.18 3.06
CA GLY A 77 6.17 -4.95 3.22
C GLY A 77 6.47 -3.94 4.33
N ALA A 78 7.73 -3.91 4.77
CA ALA A 78 8.21 -3.02 5.84
C ALA A 78 8.00 -1.52 5.61
N HIS A 79 7.77 -1.08 4.36
CA HIS A 79 7.60 0.34 4.02
C HIS A 79 6.40 1.00 4.70
N VAL A 80 5.35 0.23 5.00
CA VAL A 80 4.17 0.73 5.72
C VAL A 80 4.56 1.18 7.13
N ILE A 81 5.40 0.39 7.81
CA ILE A 81 5.96 0.69 9.12
C ILE A 81 6.95 1.85 9.02
N LYS A 82 7.86 1.79 8.04
CA LYS A 82 8.91 2.79 7.79
C LYS A 82 8.38 4.21 7.69
N VAL A 83 7.23 4.40 7.04
CA VAL A 83 6.62 5.73 6.83
C VAL A 83 5.68 6.15 7.95
N GLY A 84 5.63 5.41 9.05
CA GLY A 84 4.93 5.80 10.28
C GLY A 84 3.44 5.47 10.32
N LEU A 85 2.96 4.48 9.54
CA LEU A 85 1.55 4.07 9.59
C LEU A 85 1.22 3.15 10.79
N ASN A 86 2.20 2.83 11.66
CA ASN A 86 2.02 2.00 12.85
C ASN A 86 0.81 2.41 13.72
N PRO A 87 0.59 3.70 14.07
CA PRO A 87 -0.54 4.06 14.92
C PRO A 87 -1.90 3.73 14.28
N VAL A 88 -2.00 3.83 12.96
CA VAL A 88 -3.23 3.48 12.23
C VAL A 88 -3.45 1.98 12.24
N LEU A 89 -2.41 1.18 11.99
CA LEU A 89 -2.51 -0.28 12.03
C LEU A 89 -2.89 -0.79 13.42
N ILE A 90 -2.29 -0.21 14.47
CA ILE A 90 -2.59 -0.54 15.86
C ILE A 90 -4.05 -0.18 16.19
N ASP A 91 -4.56 0.98 15.76
CA ASP A 91 -5.97 1.34 15.92
C ASP A 91 -6.89 0.31 15.25
N LEU A 92 -6.58 -0.10 14.02
CA LEU A 92 -7.36 -1.10 13.29
C LEU A 92 -7.33 -2.49 13.97
N MET A 93 -6.21 -2.86 14.59
CA MET A 93 -6.10 -4.08 15.39
C MET A 93 -6.95 -3.99 16.67
N HIS A 94 -6.86 -2.89 17.42
CA HIS A 94 -7.66 -2.67 18.63
C HIS A 94 -9.18 -2.68 18.34
N ARG A 95 -9.58 -2.17 17.17
CA ARG A 95 -10.98 -2.17 16.72
C ARG A 95 -11.45 -3.52 16.16
N GLY A 96 -10.58 -4.53 16.13
CA GLY A 96 -10.89 -5.86 15.58
C GLY A 96 -11.09 -5.87 14.07
N ILE A 97 -10.67 -4.81 13.35
CA ILE A 97 -10.74 -4.75 11.90
C ILE A 97 -9.62 -5.59 11.29
N LEU A 98 -8.41 -5.53 11.86
CA LEU A 98 -7.30 -6.41 11.50
C LEU A 98 -7.15 -7.50 12.55
N SER A 99 -7.20 -8.75 12.12
CA SER A 99 -7.01 -9.93 12.97
C SER A 99 -5.54 -10.36 13.06
N GLY A 100 -4.72 -9.96 12.10
CA GLY A 100 -3.30 -10.29 12.08
C GLY A 100 -2.56 -9.59 10.94
N ILE A 101 -1.23 -9.62 11.01
CA ILE A 101 -0.33 -9.00 10.03
C ILE A 101 0.69 -10.04 9.60
N ALA A 102 0.98 -10.09 8.30
CA ALA A 102 2.09 -10.84 7.72
C ALA A 102 3.11 -9.86 7.12
N LEU A 103 4.38 -10.00 7.50
CA LEU A 103 5.46 -9.08 7.16
C LEU A 103 6.62 -9.81 6.47
N ASN A 104 7.40 -9.06 5.69
CA ASN A 104 8.75 -9.49 5.34
C ASN A 104 9.74 -9.20 6.49
N GLY A 105 10.95 -9.75 6.40
CA GLY A 105 11.95 -9.64 7.48
C GLY A 105 12.39 -8.21 7.82
N ALA A 106 12.24 -7.25 6.91
CA ALA A 106 12.55 -5.85 7.20
C ALA A 106 11.50 -5.19 8.12
N GLY A 107 10.30 -5.76 8.26
CA GLY A 107 9.24 -5.19 9.10
C GLY A 107 9.62 -5.11 10.57
N ILE A 108 10.19 -6.19 11.11
CA ILE A 108 10.62 -6.26 12.52
C ILE A 108 11.82 -5.33 12.81
N VAL A 109 12.63 -5.03 11.80
CA VAL A 109 13.76 -4.10 11.91
C VAL A 109 13.23 -2.68 12.12
N HIS A 110 12.38 -2.20 11.21
CA HIS A 110 11.81 -0.86 11.33
C HIS A 110 10.96 -0.69 12.59
N ASP A 111 10.18 -1.71 12.96
CA ASP A 111 9.37 -1.67 14.18
C ASP A 111 10.23 -1.57 15.45
N ALA A 112 11.26 -2.41 15.57
CA ALA A 112 12.17 -2.39 16.72
C ALA A 112 12.93 -1.06 16.82
N GLU A 113 13.42 -0.52 15.71
CA GLU A 113 14.13 0.77 15.69
C GLU A 113 13.23 1.94 16.09
N ILE A 114 11.99 2.00 15.57
CA ILE A 114 11.02 3.01 15.96
C ILE A 114 10.69 2.87 17.46
N ALA A 115 10.49 1.64 17.95
CA ALA A 115 10.18 1.41 19.36
C ALA A 115 11.32 1.81 20.31
N MET A 116 12.58 1.55 19.92
CA MET A 116 13.75 1.84 20.75
C MET A 116 14.22 3.30 20.64
N ALA A 117 14.19 3.88 19.44
CA ALA A 117 14.87 5.14 19.14
C ALA A 117 13.96 6.21 18.52
N GLY A 118 12.68 5.90 18.24
CA GLY A 118 11.73 6.83 17.62
C GLY A 118 12.02 7.15 16.14
N ARG A 119 12.96 6.43 15.51
CA ARG A 119 13.42 6.64 14.13
C ARG A 119 13.95 5.36 13.52
N THR A 120 13.92 5.28 12.19
CA THR A 120 14.40 4.14 11.40
C THR A 120 14.78 4.63 9.99
N SER A 121 15.20 3.72 9.11
CA SER A 121 15.58 3.97 7.70
C SER A 121 16.93 4.68 7.55
N GLU A 122 18.00 3.90 7.58
CA GLU A 122 19.36 4.36 7.25
C GLU A 122 19.47 4.92 5.82
N ASP A 123 20.38 5.88 5.61
CA ASP A 123 20.74 6.35 4.27
C ASP A 123 21.65 5.32 3.60
N VAL A 124 21.03 4.45 2.79
CA VAL A 124 21.72 3.36 2.09
C VAL A 124 22.89 3.88 1.25
N ALA A 125 22.75 5.01 0.56
CA ALA A 125 23.81 5.50 -0.32
C ALA A 125 25.05 5.93 0.46
N ALA A 126 24.84 6.51 1.65
CA ALA A 126 25.91 6.94 2.52
C ALA A 126 26.66 5.76 3.18
N VAL A 127 25.94 4.73 3.64
CA VAL A 127 26.52 3.70 4.51
C VAL A 127 26.90 2.39 3.80
N LEU A 128 26.36 2.14 2.61
CA LEU A 128 26.58 0.88 1.90
C LEU A 128 28.03 0.71 1.44
N GLY A 129 28.65 1.78 0.96
CA GLY A 129 30.07 1.78 0.54
C GLY A 129 31.04 1.54 1.70
N GLU A 130 30.61 1.84 2.92
CA GLU A 130 31.40 1.69 4.16
C GLU A 130 31.14 0.34 4.85
N GLY A 131 30.28 -0.52 4.29
CA GLY A 131 29.91 -1.80 4.90
C GLY A 131 29.09 -1.66 6.20
N GLN A 132 28.53 -0.48 6.46
CA GLN A 132 27.78 -0.17 7.68
C GLN A 132 26.27 -0.40 7.55
N PHE A 133 25.77 -0.66 6.33
CA PHE A 133 24.35 -0.92 6.11
C PHE A 133 23.85 -2.12 6.93
N GLY A 134 22.83 -1.90 7.77
CA GLY A 134 22.27 -2.94 8.64
C GLY A 134 23.15 -3.30 9.83
N ALA A 135 24.15 -2.47 10.19
CA ALA A 135 25.09 -2.73 11.28
C ALA A 135 24.65 -2.13 12.63
N ALA A 136 23.40 -1.66 12.77
CA ALA A 136 22.86 -1.14 14.02
C ALA A 136 22.86 -2.22 15.12
N ARG A 137 23.75 -2.04 16.11
CA ARG A 137 24.01 -3.02 17.18
C ARG A 137 22.75 -3.31 17.99
N GLU A 138 22.05 -2.27 18.45
CA GLU A 138 20.85 -2.40 19.27
C GLU A 138 19.76 -3.21 18.56
N THR A 139 19.54 -2.93 17.27
CA THR A 139 18.58 -3.67 16.43
C THR A 139 18.97 -5.14 16.30
N GLY A 140 20.24 -5.40 15.99
CA GLY A 140 20.78 -6.75 15.84
C GLY A 140 20.70 -7.56 17.14
N GLU A 141 21.18 -7.01 18.25
CA GLU A 141 21.18 -7.66 19.56
C GLU A 141 19.75 -8.01 20.01
N PHE A 142 18.84 -7.03 19.98
CA PHE A 142 17.46 -7.19 20.43
C PHE A 142 16.72 -8.28 19.64
N LEU A 143 16.77 -8.23 18.30
CA LEU A 143 16.06 -9.18 17.46
C LEU A 143 16.64 -10.59 17.59
N ASN A 144 17.96 -10.74 17.60
CA ASN A 144 18.59 -12.05 17.76
C ASN A 144 18.30 -12.67 19.12
N GLU A 145 18.27 -11.87 20.19
CA GLU A 145 17.87 -12.35 21.52
C GLU A 145 16.42 -12.80 21.55
N ALA A 146 15.50 -12.01 20.98
CA ALA A 146 14.09 -12.36 20.88
C ALA A 146 13.89 -13.69 20.13
N VAL A 147 14.62 -13.91 19.03
CA VAL A 147 14.58 -15.15 18.23
C VAL A 147 15.13 -16.33 19.04
N ARG A 148 16.27 -16.20 19.72
CA ARG A 148 16.82 -17.27 20.56
C ARG A 148 15.84 -17.68 21.66
N ARG A 149 15.22 -16.71 22.33
CA ARG A 149 14.21 -16.97 23.36
C ARG A 149 13.00 -17.71 22.79
N ALA A 150 12.48 -17.26 21.64
CA ALA A 150 11.35 -17.93 20.99
C ALA A 150 11.66 -19.39 20.65
N ALA A 151 12.86 -19.66 20.11
CA ALA A 151 13.32 -21.02 19.82
C ALA A 151 13.42 -21.90 21.08
N ALA A 152 13.97 -21.36 22.19
CA ALA A 152 14.06 -22.09 23.46
C ALA A 152 12.68 -22.41 24.06
N GLU A 153 11.68 -21.57 23.79
CA GLU A 153 10.28 -21.76 24.21
C GLU A 153 9.45 -22.60 23.22
N GLY A 154 10.04 -23.09 22.12
CA GLY A 154 9.32 -23.84 21.09
C GLY A 154 8.29 -23.01 20.32
N LYS A 155 8.47 -21.69 20.25
CA LYS A 155 7.63 -20.75 19.51
C LYS A 155 8.28 -20.46 18.15
N GLY A 156 7.54 -20.70 17.07
CA GLY A 156 7.95 -20.47 15.68
C GLY A 156 6.77 -20.54 14.73
#